data_AF-A0A1F5GJW8-F1
#
_entry.id   AF-A0A1F5GJW8-F1
#
_cell.length_a   1.000
_cell.length_b   1.000
_cell.length_c   1.000
_cell.angle_alpha   90.00
_cell.angle_beta   90.00
_cell.angle_gamma   90.00
#
_symmetry.space_group_name_H-M   'P 1'
#
loop_
_entity.id
_entity.type
_entity.pdbx_description
1 polymer ?
#
loop_
_entity_poly.entity_id
_entity_poly.type
_entity_poly.pdbx_seq_one_letter_code
_entity_poly.pdbx_strand_id
1 'polypeptide(L)'
;MIQTKSQKLIQLRKRLVELEDVKLREALSRYGEAYQESGGNWNENAAWELADEEVSVLRAMITEIKKEIHDLEHPTPIFQGHKVKSAK
;
A
#
# COMPACT_ATOMS: atom_id res chain seq x y z
N MET A 1 10.50 0.59 -25.08
CA MET A 1 10.18 -0.81 -24.68
C MET A 1 8.79 -0.80 -24.06
N ILE A 2 7.89 -1.65 -24.53
CA ILE A 2 6.56 -1.83 -23.92
C ILE A 2 6.73 -2.82 -22.76
N GLN A 3 6.47 -2.38 -21.53
CA GLN A 3 6.50 -3.25 -20.37
C GLN A 3 5.30 -4.22 -20.44
N THR A 4 5.56 -5.52 -20.37
CA THR A 4 4.48 -6.52 -20.37
C THR A 4 3.79 -6.56 -19.01
N LYS A 5 2.52 -6.99 -18.99
CA LYS A 5 1.74 -7.20 -17.76
C LYS A 5 2.52 -8.01 -16.72
N SER A 6 3.19 -9.09 -17.13
CA SER A 6 4.00 -9.94 -16.26
C SER A 6 5.20 -9.20 -15.68
N GLN A 7 5.89 -8.38 -16.47
CA GLN A 7 6.99 -7.55 -15.98
C GLN A 7 6.52 -6.51 -14.96
N LYS A 8 5.33 -5.94 -15.16
CA LYS A 8 4.72 -5.01 -14.20
C LYS A 8 4.36 -5.70 -12.89
N LEU A 9 3.73 -6.88 -12.95
CA LEU A 9 3.42 -7.69 -11.76
C LEU A 9 4.67 -8.05 -10.94
N ILE A 10 5.76 -8.45 -11.61
CA ILE A 10 7.03 -8.76 -10.93
C ILE A 10 7.56 -7.51 -10.19
N GLN A 11 7.53 -6.35 -10.82
CA GLN A 11 8.00 -5.11 -10.20
C GLN A 11 7.13 -4.70 -9.01
N LEU A 12 5.80 -4.76 -9.15
CA LEU A 12 4.87 -4.43 -8.07
C LEU A 12 5.04 -5.39 -6.89
N ARG A 13 5.19 -6.70 -7.13
CA ARG A 13 5.45 -7.69 -6.08
C ARG A 13 6.78 -7.45 -5.37
N LYS A 14 7.85 -7.14 -6.11
CA LYS A 14 9.15 -6.79 -5.52
C LYS A 14 9.03 -5.53 -4.65
N ARG A 15 8.32 -4.52 -5.13
CA ARG A 15 8.09 -3.28 -4.39
C ARG A 15 7.23 -3.50 -3.16
N LEU A 16 6.22 -4.37 -3.25
CA LEU A 16 5.38 -4.77 -2.13
C LEU A 16 6.22 -5.38 -1.01
N VAL A 17 7.08 -6.36 -1.35
CA VAL A 17 8.00 -6.98 -0.39
C VAL A 17 8.94 -5.95 0.24
N GLU A 18 9.53 -5.04 -0.54
CA GLU A 18 10.38 -3.97 0.00
C GLU A 18 9.62 -3.07 1.00
N LEU A 19 8.36 -2.74 0.70
CA LEU A 19 7.55 -1.91 1.57
C LEU A 19 7.13 -2.65 2.85
N GLU A 20 6.75 -3.93 2.76
CA GLU A 20 6.29 -4.72 3.91
C GLU A 20 7.45 -5.18 4.80
N ASP A 21 8.46 -5.83 4.21
CA ASP A 21 9.48 -6.56 4.98
C ASP A 21 10.60 -5.65 5.48
N VAL A 22 10.82 -4.53 4.80
CA VAL A 22 11.89 -3.58 5.16
C VAL A 22 11.27 -2.33 5.75
N LYS A 23 10.56 -1.53 4.95
CA LYS A 23 10.18 -0.17 5.36
C LYS A 23 9.14 -0.16 6.46
N LEU A 24 8.07 -0.93 6.32
CA LEU A 24 7.02 -1.02 7.34
C LEU A 24 7.57 -1.64 8.62
N ARG A 25 8.40 -2.69 8.50
CA ARG A 25 9.05 -3.30 9.66
C ARG A 25 9.95 -2.32 10.42
N GLU A 26 10.76 -1.55 9.72
CA GLU A 26 11.63 -0.53 10.31
C GLU A 26 10.83 0.60 10.97
N ALA A 27 9.79 1.11 10.29
CA ALA A 27 8.91 2.14 10.84
C ALA A 27 8.18 1.64 12.10
N LEU A 28 7.71 0.39 12.11
CA LEU A 28 7.10 -0.23 13.28
C LEU A 28 8.09 -0.42 14.44
N SER A 29 9.37 -0.70 14.17
CA SER A 29 10.42 -0.74 15.19
C SER A 29 10.60 0.62 15.85
N ARG A 30 10.76 1.68 15.04
CA ARG A 30 10.89 3.06 15.54
C ARG A 30 9.68 3.51 16.33
N TYR A 31 8.48 3.17 15.85
CA TYR A 31 7.22 3.44 16.56
C TYR A 31 7.23 2.77 17.95
N GLY A 32 7.64 1.50 18.03
CA GLY A 32 7.72 0.76 19.28
C GLY A 32 8.80 1.31 20.24
N GLU A 33 9.96 1.65 19.72
CA GLU A 33 11.07 2.27 20.46
C GLU A 33 10.64 3.62 21.04
N ALA A 34 10.10 4.51 20.20
CA ALA A 34 9.61 5.82 20.63
C ALA A 34 8.48 5.70 21.66
N TYR A 35 7.58 4.72 21.50
CA TYR A 35 6.52 4.45 22.48
C TYR A 35 7.09 4.05 23.85
N GLN A 36 8.08 3.15 23.88
CA GLN A 36 8.73 2.70 25.10
C GLN A 36 9.53 3.82 25.78
N GLU A 37 10.30 4.58 25.02
CA GLU A 37 11.10 5.70 25.51
C GLU A 37 10.26 6.82 26.12
N SER A 38 9.02 6.98 25.64
CA SER A 38 8.12 8.02 26.13
C SER A 38 7.58 7.77 27.54
N GLY A 39 7.75 6.56 28.09
CA GLY A 39 7.38 6.25 29.48
C GLY A 39 5.90 6.47 29.83
N GLY A 40 5.01 6.51 28.84
CA GLY A 40 3.58 6.80 29.01
C GLY A 40 3.09 8.13 28.40
N ASN A 41 3.98 9.07 28.08
CA ASN A 41 3.65 10.35 27.42
C ASN A 41 3.95 10.31 25.91
N TRP A 42 3.67 9.18 25.26
CA TRP A 42 3.99 8.94 23.85
C TRP A 42 3.26 9.90 22.90
N ASN A 43 2.08 10.37 23.30
CA ASN A 43 1.28 11.33 22.57
C ASN A 43 1.89 12.73 22.49
N GLU A 44 2.92 13.02 23.30
CA GLU A 44 3.68 14.27 23.26
C GLU A 44 5.09 14.05 22.68
N ASN A 45 5.44 12.81 22.32
CA ASN A 45 6.73 12.48 21.73
C ASN A 45 6.69 12.65 20.20
N ALA A 46 7.37 13.69 19.71
CA ALA A 46 7.49 13.97 18.28
C ALA A 46 8.09 12.80 17.47
N ALA A 47 8.99 12.00 18.06
CA ALA A 47 9.55 10.82 17.39
C ALA A 47 8.50 9.71 17.23
N TRP A 48 7.59 9.57 18.20
CA TRP A 48 6.48 8.62 18.11
C TRP A 48 5.47 9.06 17.06
N GLU A 49 5.08 10.35 17.06
CA GLU A 49 4.14 10.91 16.08
C GLU A 49 4.66 10.75 14.66
N LEU A 50 5.93 11.10 14.40
CA LEU A 50 6.56 10.93 13.09
C LEU A 50 6.57 9.45 12.65
N ALA A 51 6.87 8.52 13.56
CA ALA A 51 6.87 7.10 13.25
C ALA A 51 5.46 6.57 12.96
N ASP A 52 4.43 7.05 13.66
CA ASP A 52 3.04 6.70 13.41
C ASP A 52 2.54 7.19 12.04
N GLU A 53 2.89 8.43 11.67
CA GLU A 53 2.63 8.98 10.34
C GLU A 53 3.33 8.14 9.25
N GLU A 54 4.61 7.81 9.44
CA GLU A 54 5.38 6.98 8.50
C GLU A 54 4.72 5.60 8.31
N VAL A 55 4.30 4.95 9.40
CA VAL A 55 3.56 3.67 9.36
C VAL A 55 2.25 3.81 8.58
N SER A 56 1.50 4.88 8.82
CA SER A 56 0.22 5.16 8.15
C SER A 56 0.39 5.34 6.64
N VAL A 57 1.39 6.13 6.22
CA VAL A 57 1.73 6.32 4.80
C VAL A 57 2.14 5.00 4.14
N LEU A 58 3.01 4.22 4.79
CA LEU A 58 3.46 2.93 4.26
C LEU A 58 2.31 1.94 4.10
N ARG A 59 1.38 1.87 5.06
CA ARG A 59 0.18 1.03 4.96
C ARG A 59 -0.73 1.44 3.80
N ALA A 60 -0.91 2.75 3.59
CA ALA A 60 -1.67 3.25 2.44
C ALA A 60 -1.00 2.86 1.11
N MET A 61 0.32 3.02 0.99
CA MET A 61 1.07 2.61 -0.20
C MET A 61 1.00 1.11 -0.47
N ILE A 62 1.13 0.28 0.58
CA ILE A 62 0.98 -1.18 0.49
C ILE A 62 -0.42 -1.55 -0.02
N THR A 63 -1.44 -0.88 0.50
CA THR A 63 -2.84 -1.13 0.12
C THR A 63 -3.06 -0.85 -1.36
N GLU A 64 -2.55 0.29 -1.86
CA GLU A 64 -2.70 0.64 -3.28
C GLU A 64 -1.94 -0.32 -4.19
N ILE A 65 -0.73 -0.74 -3.82
CA ILE A 65 0.02 -1.74 -4.61
C ILE A 65 -0.68 -3.09 -4.62
N LYS A 66 -1.24 -3.55 -3.49
CA LYS A 66 -2.02 -4.79 -3.43
C LYS A 66 -3.25 -4.72 -4.33
N LYS A 67 -3.93 -3.57 -4.34
CA LYS A 67 -5.07 -3.32 -5.22
C LYS A 67 -4.64 -3.34 -6.69
N GLU A 68 -3.54 -2.68 -7.04
CA GLU A 68 -3.03 -2.68 -8.42
C GLU A 68 -2.63 -4.08 -8.89
N ILE A 69 -1.98 -4.88 -8.04
CA ILE A 69 -1.69 -6.28 -8.33
C ILE A 69 -2.98 -7.05 -8.58
N HIS A 70 -3.97 -6.91 -7.69
CA HIS A 70 -5.27 -7.57 -7.82
C HIS A 70 -5.98 -7.19 -9.12
N ASP A 71 -6.03 -5.90 -9.47
CA ASP A 71 -6.69 -5.40 -10.69
C ASP A 71 -5.98 -5.88 -11.96
N LEU A 72 -4.65 -6.03 -11.91
CA LEU A 72 -3.90 -6.64 -12.99
C LEU A 72 -4.20 -8.13 -13.09
N GLU A 73 -4.24 -8.88 -11.99
CA GLU A 73 -4.45 -10.34 -12.00
C GLU A 73 -5.89 -10.72 -12.37
N HIS A 74 -6.84 -9.95 -11.85
CA HIS A 74 -8.27 -10.11 -12.03
C HIS A 74 -8.83 -8.83 -12.68
N PRO A 75 -8.53 -8.59 -13.98
CA PRO A 75 -9.11 -7.46 -14.67
C PRO A 75 -10.62 -7.59 -14.57
N THR A 76 -11.25 -6.66 -13.85
CA THR A 76 -12.70 -6.69 -13.67
C THR A 76 -13.29 -6.66 -15.06
N PRO A 77 -14.08 -7.67 -15.47
CA PRO A 77 -14.69 -7.64 -16.78
C PRO A 77 -15.61 -6.43 -16.79
N ILE A 78 -15.23 -5.41 -17.57
CA ILE A 78 -16.10 -4.28 -17.85
C ILE A 78 -17.26 -4.91 -18.61
N PHE A 79 -18.36 -5.20 -17.93
CA PHE A 79 -19.61 -5.55 -18.59
C PHE A 79 -19.94 -4.36 -19.50
N GLN A 80 -19.64 -4.49 -20.80
CA GLN A 80 -20.18 -3.66 -21.87
C GLN A 80 -21.68 -3.97 -21.98
N GLY A 81 -22.44 -3.59 -20.97
CA GLY A 81 -23.88 -3.73 -20.92
C GLY A 81 -24.50 -2.35 -20.87
N HIS A 82 -24.71 -1.75 -22.04
CA HIS A 82 -25.93 -1.01 -22.42
C HIS A 82 -25.84 -0.64 -23.91
N LYS A 83 -25.86 -1.66 -24.77
CA LYS A 83 -26.58 -1.53 -26.05
C LYS A 83 -28.00 -2.03 -25.79
N VAL A 84 -28.89 -1.16 -25.34
CA VAL A 84 -30.32 -1.40 -25.50
C VAL A 84 -30.85 -0.35 -26.45
N LYS A 85 -31.54 -0.86 -27.45
CA LYS A 85 -31.79 -0.30 -28.76
C LYS A 85 -32.73 0.90 -28.69
N SER A 86 -32.50 1.85 -29.59
CA SER A 86 -33.51 2.78 -30.09
C SER A 86 -34.81 2.04 -30.38
N ALA A 87 -35.88 2.42 -29.69
CA ALA A 87 -37.26 2.14 -30.05
C ALA A 87 -38.17 3.07 -29.23
N LYS A 88 -38.55 4.22 -29.79
CA LYS A 88 -39.88 4.43 -30.40
C LYS A 88 -39.97 5.82 -30.99
#